data_AF-A0A1S3IGK1-F1
#
_entry.id   AF-A0A1S3IGK1-F1
#
_cell.length_a   1.000
_cell.length_b   1.000
_cell.length_c   1.000
_cell.angle_alpha   90.00
_cell.angle_beta   90.00
_cell.angle_gamma   90.00
#
_symmetry.space_group_name_H-M   'P 1'
#
loop_
_entity.id
_entity.type
_entity.pdbx_description
1 polymer ?
#
loop_
_entity_poly.entity_id
_entity_poly.type
_entity_poly.pdbx_seq_one_letter_code
_entity_poly.pdbx_strand_id
1 'polypeptide(L)'
;MTMRLKNKLTLRRSSSKSLASLHKALASSQSSLDNNLTSSPGANSSVFTYVQGLNGFEELRKHIKQGNEFSREVAAIVQERAELESSYAKSLSKLSNKLTKACACCIGTMVSAWGTAASEMESEAELHRGLATSFQEDIYKPLKVLSETQYKIRKPIENMVDKAAKGLLNRREEEQKMRKHAFSCCKETEKLSEQLQDAKAGKSKQMSDKDITKLEKKCRSAATSLAKADTEYHDSFQKAEVARQEWEAEVYNGSSQMQKLEEERISQMLEYLQKYQNSLAEIGPKLIQICDRLREAVMVVDVQRDLAKVVDQKGTGPHQPEQLLFESYAEDFNNTMNPERRRKALTNYLLYLQQDVEREKKGREGVEKLLDVYKNTPNFADQGALDDAKRKLKNVSATLNFLEASYYKVSCALAQLNGKPKPDHRFAPYIEQVKDKQSLQEVQMAPHGRHMFPHFLRKLLSDTLGQNCSVLRLPASIAMEGAPDLDLSLQGHGRGSADGGHDDRHSYGDFDDDEFDDYNTNATVLCTCQAIYEYQANMSDELTIRPGSVLIIIIII
;
A
#
# COMPACT_ATOMS: atom_id res chain seq x y z
N MET A 1 -24.95 -21.64 -13.61
CA MET A 1 -23.71 -21.56 -12.82
C MET A 1 -23.54 -20.12 -12.34
N THR A 2 -24.02 -19.86 -11.14
CA THR A 2 -23.92 -18.59 -10.45
C THR A 2 -22.47 -18.35 -10.06
N MET A 3 -21.92 -17.16 -10.33
CA MET A 3 -20.92 -16.57 -9.44
C MET A 3 -21.29 -15.11 -9.17
N ARG A 4 -21.91 -14.93 -8.00
CA ARG A 4 -21.89 -13.69 -7.22
C ARG A 4 -20.44 -13.35 -6.88
N LEU A 5 -20.03 -12.10 -7.08
CA LEU A 5 -18.91 -11.51 -6.34
C LEU A 5 -19.45 -10.40 -5.44
N LYS A 6 -19.40 -10.71 -4.14
CA LYS A 6 -19.69 -9.84 -3.01
C LYS A 6 -18.63 -8.76 -2.88
N ASN A 7 -19.08 -7.59 -2.43
CA ASN A 7 -18.29 -6.50 -1.85
C ASN A 7 -17.09 -6.94 -1.01
N LYS A 8 -15.89 -6.46 -1.38
CA LYS A 8 -14.89 -5.80 -0.52
C LYS A 8 -13.61 -5.60 -1.33
N LEU A 9 -13.44 -4.41 -1.91
CA LEU A 9 -12.13 -3.92 -2.35
C LEU A 9 -11.87 -2.59 -1.65
N THR A 10 -11.02 -2.67 -0.64
CA THR A 10 -10.36 -1.57 0.03
C THR A 10 -9.49 -0.84 -0.99
N LEU A 11 -9.97 0.28 -1.54
CA LEU A 11 -9.16 1.12 -2.41
C LEU A 11 -8.08 1.83 -1.58
N ARG A 12 -6.85 1.30 -1.62
CA ARG A 12 -5.64 2.06 -1.30
C ARG A 12 -5.47 3.14 -2.37
N ARG A 13 -5.61 4.40 -1.96
CA ARG A 13 -5.26 5.55 -2.80
C ARG A 13 -3.77 5.52 -3.11
N SER A 14 -3.44 5.55 -4.40
CA SER A 14 -2.12 5.94 -4.91
C SER A 14 -1.80 7.35 -4.40
N SER A 15 -0.81 7.46 -3.51
CA SER A 15 -0.48 8.69 -2.76
C SER A 15 0.26 9.74 -3.59
N SER A 16 0.73 9.42 -4.80
CA SER A 16 1.64 10.30 -5.54
C SER A 16 0.96 11.56 -6.11
N LYS A 17 -0.30 11.47 -6.56
CA LYS A 17 -1.05 12.65 -7.06
C LYS A 17 -1.73 13.46 -5.94
N SER A 18 -1.94 12.84 -4.77
CA SER A 18 -2.55 13.48 -3.60
C SER A 18 -1.54 14.33 -2.82
N LEU A 19 -0.28 13.90 -2.73
CA LEU A 19 0.78 14.57 -1.96
C LEU A 19 1.23 15.89 -2.60
N ALA A 20 1.32 15.97 -3.94
CA ALA A 20 1.68 17.20 -4.64
C ALA A 20 0.60 18.29 -4.47
N SER A 21 -0.68 17.90 -4.48
CA SER A 21 -1.82 18.79 -4.26
C SER A 21 -1.92 19.23 -2.80
N LEU A 22 -1.64 18.33 -1.84
CA LEU A 22 -1.53 18.66 -0.41
C LEU A 22 -0.35 19.58 -0.12
N HIS A 23 0.81 19.38 -0.74
CA HIS A 23 1.97 20.25 -0.57
C HIS A 23 1.72 21.66 -1.13
N LYS A 24 0.97 21.77 -2.25
CA LYS A 24 0.56 23.07 -2.80
C LYS A 24 -0.46 23.78 -1.89
N ALA A 25 -1.36 23.03 -1.24
CA ALA A 25 -2.33 23.55 -0.29
C ALA A 25 -1.72 23.90 1.09
N LEU A 26 -0.72 23.15 1.56
CA LEU A 26 0.03 23.46 2.78
C LEU A 26 0.97 24.65 2.58
N ALA A 27 1.65 24.75 1.43
CA ALA A 27 2.50 25.91 1.12
C ALA A 27 1.67 27.21 1.01
N SER A 28 0.45 27.15 0.45
CA SER A 28 -0.47 28.30 0.46
C SER A 28 -0.98 28.63 1.87
N SER A 29 -1.14 27.62 2.74
CA SER A 29 -1.60 27.82 4.13
C SER A 29 -0.50 28.31 5.08
N GLN A 30 0.76 27.91 4.88
CA GLN A 30 1.90 28.48 5.61
C GLN A 30 2.11 29.95 5.27
N SER A 31 1.92 30.35 4.01
CA SER A 31 1.99 31.77 3.61
C SER A 31 0.84 32.63 4.16
N SER A 32 -0.28 32.02 4.59
CA SER A 32 -1.41 32.73 5.21
C SER A 32 -1.37 32.75 6.74
N LEU A 33 -0.62 31.82 7.36
CA LEU A 33 -0.39 31.79 8.81
C LEU A 33 0.71 32.77 9.24
N ASP A 34 1.76 32.97 8.44
CA ASP A 34 2.83 33.92 8.76
C ASP A 34 2.40 35.39 8.61
N ASN A 35 1.34 35.67 7.85
CA ASN A 35 0.80 37.04 7.67
C ASN A 35 -0.22 37.46 8.74
N ASN A 36 -0.63 36.56 9.65
CA ASN A 36 -1.61 36.86 10.70
C ASN A 36 -1.01 37.06 12.10
N LEU A 37 0.31 36.99 12.26
CA LEU A 37 0.99 37.18 13.55
C LEU A 37 1.56 38.59 13.80
N THR A 38 1.35 39.54 12.88
CA THR A 38 1.79 40.93 13.07
C THR A 38 0.74 41.94 12.62
N SER A 39 -0.40 41.99 13.32
CA SER A 39 -1.17 43.24 13.45
C SER A 39 -2.15 43.14 14.61
N SER A 40 -1.71 43.61 15.78
CA SER A 40 -2.65 44.12 16.77
C SER A 40 -3.17 45.46 16.27
N PRO A 41 -4.50 45.63 16.21
CA PRO A 41 -5.07 46.84 16.77
C PRO A 41 -6.29 46.55 17.63
N GLY A 42 -6.25 47.00 18.89
CA GLY A 42 -7.44 47.33 19.66
C GLY A 42 -7.99 46.20 20.53
N ALA A 43 -7.66 46.29 21.82
CA ALA A 43 -8.38 45.61 22.88
C ALA A 43 -9.89 45.98 22.83
N ASN A 44 -10.73 45.08 22.34
CA ASN A 44 -12.17 45.14 22.60
C ASN A 44 -12.46 44.36 23.89
N SER A 45 -12.36 45.09 25.00
CA SER A 45 -12.76 44.70 26.35
C SER A 45 -14.28 44.57 26.52
N SER A 46 -15.00 43.93 25.58
CA SER A 46 -16.47 43.93 25.59
C SER A 46 -17.14 42.67 25.05
N VAL A 47 -16.65 41.48 25.44
CA VAL A 47 -17.38 40.21 25.26
C VAL A 47 -17.56 39.49 26.60
N PHE A 48 -17.87 40.23 27.65
CA PHE A 48 -18.43 39.68 28.89
C PHE A 48 -19.84 40.24 29.07
N THR A 49 -20.74 39.89 28.15
CA THR A 49 -22.18 40.01 28.40
C THR A 49 -22.53 38.97 29.45
N TYR A 50 -22.72 39.43 30.69
CA TYR A 50 -23.24 38.63 31.81
C TYR A 50 -24.65 38.17 31.45
N VAL A 51 -24.79 36.99 30.84
CA VAL A 51 -26.10 36.41 30.53
C VAL A 51 -26.69 35.93 31.86
N GLN A 52 -27.55 36.76 32.46
CA GLN A 52 -28.37 36.38 33.61
C GLN A 52 -29.33 35.28 33.18
N GLY A 53 -29.03 34.05 33.59
CA GLY A 53 -29.93 32.91 33.51
C GLY A 53 -29.77 32.06 34.77
N LEU A 54 -30.90 31.60 35.34
CA LEU A 54 -30.94 30.77 36.55
C LEU A 54 -30.17 29.44 36.41
N ASN A 55 -29.81 29.06 35.18
CA ASN A 55 -29.16 27.78 34.84
C ASN A 55 -27.71 27.93 34.31
N GLY A 56 -27.07 29.11 34.44
CA GLY A 56 -25.76 29.36 33.82
C GLY A 56 -24.67 28.36 34.21
N PHE A 57 -24.64 27.94 35.48
CA PHE A 57 -23.68 26.94 35.95
C PHE A 57 -23.96 25.54 35.40
N GLU A 58 -25.23 25.16 35.19
CA GLU A 58 -25.58 23.84 34.64
C GLU A 58 -25.21 23.75 33.16
N GLU A 59 -25.44 24.81 32.39
CA GLU A 59 -24.99 24.88 30.98
C GLU A 59 -23.46 24.84 30.88
N LEU A 60 -22.75 25.57 31.75
CA LEU A 60 -21.29 25.49 31.83
C LEU A 60 -20.84 24.06 32.16
N ARG A 61 -21.42 23.43 33.19
CA ARG A 61 -21.12 22.04 33.57
C ARG A 61 -21.33 21.08 32.40
N LYS A 62 -22.42 21.23 31.64
CA LYS A 62 -22.72 20.42 30.46
C LYS A 62 -21.68 20.65 29.36
N HIS A 63 -21.32 21.89 29.07
CA HIS A 63 -20.31 22.26 28.09
C HIS A 63 -18.94 21.62 28.41
N ILE A 64 -18.47 21.73 29.66
CA ILE A 64 -17.20 21.12 30.09
C ILE A 64 -17.23 19.60 29.98
N LYS A 65 -18.36 18.97 30.32
CA LYS A 65 -18.52 17.51 30.16
C LYS A 65 -18.39 17.08 28.70
N GLN A 66 -19.04 17.81 27.79
CA GLN A 66 -18.97 17.58 26.35
C GLN A 66 -17.56 17.81 25.81
N GLY A 67 -16.87 18.87 26.23
CA GLY A 67 -15.47 19.13 25.84
C GLY A 67 -14.53 18.00 26.26
N ASN A 68 -14.72 17.43 27.45
CA ASN A 68 -13.94 16.27 27.88
C ASN A 68 -14.30 14.98 27.12
N GLU A 69 -15.57 14.79 26.75
CA GLU A 69 -15.98 13.67 25.90
C GLU A 69 -15.38 13.75 24.50
N PHE A 70 -15.46 14.92 23.86
CA PHE A 70 -14.78 15.20 22.61
C PHE A 70 -13.28 14.87 22.67
N SER A 71 -12.61 15.25 23.76
CA SER A 71 -11.17 14.96 23.94
C SER A 71 -10.88 13.45 24.00
N ARG A 72 -11.78 12.64 24.62
CA ARG A 72 -11.68 11.17 24.62
C ARG A 72 -11.93 10.56 23.25
N GLU A 73 -12.91 11.09 22.50
CA GLU A 73 -13.19 10.64 21.13
C GLU A 73 -12.00 10.92 20.21
N VAL A 74 -11.43 12.13 20.28
CA VAL A 74 -10.21 12.46 19.53
C VAL A 74 -9.06 11.53 19.91
N ALA A 75 -8.88 11.23 21.19
CA ALA A 75 -7.86 10.28 21.63
C ALA A 75 -8.05 8.90 21.00
N ALA A 76 -9.27 8.36 21.01
CA ALA A 76 -9.59 7.07 20.39
C ALA A 76 -9.32 7.06 18.88
N ILE A 77 -9.73 8.12 18.18
CA ILE A 77 -9.50 8.26 16.73
C ILE A 77 -8.00 8.32 16.41
N VAL A 78 -7.22 9.10 17.18
CA VAL A 78 -5.76 9.17 16.97
C VAL A 78 -5.08 7.83 17.29
N GLN A 79 -5.57 7.08 18.27
CA GLN A 79 -5.09 5.73 18.56
C GLN A 79 -5.30 4.80 17.36
N GLU A 80 -6.53 4.73 16.84
CA GLU A 80 -6.85 3.93 15.66
C GLU A 80 -6.01 4.36 14.44
N ARG A 81 -5.82 5.68 14.28
CA ARG A 81 -4.97 6.24 13.23
C ARG A 81 -3.51 5.78 13.34
N ALA A 82 -2.95 5.73 14.54
CA ALA A 82 -1.59 5.24 14.80
C ALA A 82 -1.48 3.72 14.55
N GLU A 83 -2.50 2.95 14.90
CA GLU A 83 -2.54 1.51 14.66
C GLU A 83 -2.57 1.16 13.15
N LEU A 84 -3.30 1.96 12.36
CA LEU A 84 -3.29 1.84 10.90
C LEU A 84 -1.88 2.06 10.32
N GLU A 85 -1.16 3.07 10.80
CA GLU A 85 0.22 3.34 10.38
C GLU A 85 1.18 2.22 10.77
N SER A 86 1.07 1.72 12.01
CA SER A 86 1.86 0.57 12.48
C SER A 86 1.63 -0.67 11.62
N SER A 87 0.38 -0.93 11.23
CA SER A 87 0.01 -2.05 10.37
C SER A 87 0.57 -1.90 8.94
N TYR A 88 0.53 -0.68 8.40
CA TYR A 88 1.08 -0.38 7.08
C TYR A 88 2.60 -0.56 7.05
N ALA A 89 3.31 0.01 8.02
CA ALA A 89 4.75 -0.16 8.22
C ALA A 89 5.15 -1.64 8.28
N LYS A 90 4.47 -2.44 9.13
CA LYS A 90 4.73 -3.89 9.24
C LYS A 90 4.53 -4.63 7.91
N SER A 91 3.54 -4.23 7.12
CA SER A 91 3.25 -4.84 5.84
C SER A 91 4.30 -4.48 4.79
N LEU A 92 4.73 -3.22 4.74
CA LEU A 92 5.83 -2.76 3.87
C LEU A 92 7.14 -3.49 4.21
N SER A 93 7.52 -3.57 5.49
CA SER A 93 8.72 -4.31 5.89
C SER A 93 8.67 -5.78 5.49
N LYS A 94 7.51 -6.43 5.58
CA LYS A 94 7.34 -7.82 5.10
C LYS A 94 7.58 -7.94 3.59
N LEU A 95 7.10 -6.99 2.79
CA LEU A 95 7.30 -6.97 1.34
C LEU A 95 8.76 -6.68 0.98
N SER A 96 9.38 -5.70 1.63
CA SER A 96 10.82 -5.39 1.50
C SER A 96 11.66 -6.64 1.72
N ASN A 97 11.42 -7.37 2.81
CA ASN A 97 12.14 -8.61 3.11
C ASN A 97 11.95 -9.70 2.06
N LYS A 98 10.74 -9.85 1.49
CA LYS A 98 10.49 -10.80 0.40
C LYS A 98 11.26 -10.42 -0.87
N LEU A 99 11.25 -9.15 -1.25
CA LEU A 99 11.96 -8.65 -2.42
C LEU A 99 13.48 -8.76 -2.24
N THR A 100 13.99 -8.45 -1.05
CA THR A 100 15.41 -8.63 -0.70
C THR A 100 15.86 -10.08 -0.90
N LYS A 101 15.04 -11.05 -0.43
CA LYS A 101 15.32 -12.48 -0.63
C LYS A 101 15.30 -12.88 -2.11
N ALA A 102 14.34 -12.37 -2.89
CA ALA A 102 14.29 -12.65 -4.32
C ALA A 102 15.53 -12.11 -5.07
N CYS A 103 16.07 -10.97 -4.63
CA CYS A 103 17.29 -10.41 -5.20
C CYS A 103 18.55 -11.23 -4.90
N ALA A 104 18.58 -11.98 -3.78
CA ALA A 104 19.75 -12.77 -3.39
C ALA A 104 20.08 -13.93 -4.37
N CYS A 105 19.11 -14.37 -5.18
CA CYS A 105 19.29 -15.51 -6.09
C CYS A 105 19.82 -15.12 -7.48
N CYS A 106 19.89 -13.83 -7.78
CA CYS A 106 20.22 -13.32 -9.11
C CYS A 106 21.40 -12.36 -9.05
N ILE A 107 22.07 -12.17 -10.19
CA ILE A 107 23.25 -11.31 -10.29
C ILE A 107 23.02 -10.32 -11.43
N GLY A 108 23.33 -9.05 -11.21
CA GLY A 108 23.18 -8.01 -12.22
C GLY A 108 22.87 -6.64 -11.63
N THR A 109 23.03 -5.63 -12.46
CA THR A 109 22.60 -4.25 -12.21
C THR A 109 21.08 -4.15 -12.11
N MET A 110 20.33 -4.94 -12.90
CA MET A 110 18.86 -5.05 -12.75
C MET A 110 18.45 -5.53 -11.36
N VAL A 111 19.12 -6.57 -10.86
CA VAL A 111 18.86 -7.13 -9.51
C VAL A 111 19.25 -6.13 -8.43
N SER A 112 20.35 -5.41 -8.62
CA SER A 112 20.80 -4.37 -7.70
C SER A 112 19.79 -3.21 -7.61
N ALA A 113 19.17 -2.82 -8.73
CA ALA A 113 18.12 -1.80 -8.75
C ALA A 113 16.87 -2.23 -7.97
N TRP A 114 16.42 -3.47 -8.16
CA TRP A 114 15.32 -4.05 -7.36
C TRP A 114 15.71 -4.22 -5.87
N GLY A 115 16.97 -4.49 -5.57
CA GLY A 115 17.50 -4.49 -4.20
C GLY A 115 17.42 -3.10 -3.56
N THR A 116 17.71 -2.04 -4.32
CA THR A 116 17.49 -0.66 -3.86
C THR A 116 16.02 -0.40 -3.59
N ALA A 117 15.11 -0.86 -4.48
CA ALA A 117 13.68 -0.75 -4.24
C ALA A 117 13.22 -1.45 -2.96
N ALA A 118 13.79 -2.60 -2.62
CA ALA A 118 13.53 -3.27 -1.35
C ALA A 118 14.00 -2.43 -0.14
N SER A 119 15.20 -1.85 -0.21
CA SER A 119 15.74 -0.95 0.83
C SER A 119 14.88 0.29 1.02
N GLU A 120 14.41 0.88 -0.07
CA GLU A 120 13.53 2.05 -0.03
C GLU A 120 12.14 1.73 0.54
N MET A 121 11.59 0.54 0.26
CA MET A 121 10.36 0.07 0.92
C MET A 121 10.53 -0.08 2.44
N GLU A 122 11.69 -0.51 2.93
CA GLU A 122 11.96 -0.55 4.38
C GLU A 122 12.12 0.86 4.96
N SER A 123 12.75 1.77 4.22
CA SER A 123 12.85 3.17 4.61
C SER A 123 11.46 3.82 4.73
N GLU A 124 10.56 3.55 3.77
CA GLU A 124 9.16 3.98 3.84
C GLU A 124 8.45 3.36 5.05
N ALA A 125 8.66 2.07 5.32
CA ALA A 125 8.11 1.40 6.49
C ALA A 125 8.55 2.07 7.80
N GLU A 126 9.81 2.50 7.91
CA GLU A 126 10.33 3.19 9.09
C GLU A 126 9.70 4.59 9.25
N LEU A 127 9.44 5.32 8.16
CA LEU A 127 8.73 6.60 8.22
C LEU A 127 7.33 6.42 8.82
N HIS A 128 6.58 5.43 8.34
CA HIS A 128 5.25 5.12 8.86
C HIS A 128 5.29 4.60 10.31
N ARG A 129 6.34 3.86 10.68
CA ARG A 129 6.58 3.42 12.06
C ARG A 129 6.82 4.62 12.98
N GLY A 130 7.66 5.56 12.57
CA GLY A 130 7.91 6.81 13.29
C GLY A 130 6.64 7.65 13.45
N LEU A 131 5.84 7.79 12.39
CA LEU A 131 4.55 8.50 12.46
C LEU A 131 3.60 7.84 13.46
N ALA A 132 3.48 6.51 13.44
CA ALA A 132 2.67 5.76 14.39
C ALA A 132 3.12 6.01 15.84
N THR A 133 4.44 6.01 16.08
CA THR A 133 5.02 6.28 17.39
C THR A 133 4.74 7.71 17.84
N SER A 134 4.93 8.72 16.98
CA SER A 134 4.64 10.12 17.36
C SER A 134 3.16 10.32 17.68
N PHE A 135 2.25 9.76 16.88
CA PHE A 135 0.81 9.81 17.19
C PHE A 135 0.47 9.10 18.52
N GLN A 136 1.15 8.01 18.87
CA GLN A 136 0.94 7.35 20.16
C GLN A 136 1.49 8.16 21.35
N GLU A 137 2.77 8.53 21.29
CA GLU A 137 3.52 9.06 22.43
C GLU A 137 3.26 10.56 22.64
N ASP A 138 3.17 11.33 21.55
CA ASP A 138 3.12 12.80 21.62
C ASP A 138 1.69 13.34 21.64
N ILE A 139 0.70 12.52 21.26
CA ILE A 139 -0.69 12.95 21.07
C ILE A 139 -1.66 12.06 21.86
N TYR A 140 -1.81 10.78 21.50
CA TYR A 140 -2.81 9.90 22.10
C TYR A 140 -2.64 9.73 23.62
N LYS A 141 -1.45 9.34 24.09
CA LYS A 141 -1.20 9.13 25.52
C LYS A 141 -1.39 10.43 26.33
N PRO A 142 -0.83 11.59 25.91
CA PRO A 142 -1.11 12.87 26.57
C PRO A 142 -2.58 13.26 26.58
N LEU A 143 -3.32 13.09 25.46
CA LEU A 143 -4.76 13.34 25.41
C LEU A 143 -5.55 12.51 26.42
N LYS A 144 -5.22 11.22 26.54
CA LYS A 144 -5.85 10.33 27.51
C LYS A 144 -5.63 10.83 28.94
N VAL A 145 -4.39 11.21 29.27
CA VAL A 145 -4.03 11.78 30.58
C VAL A 145 -4.74 13.10 30.84
N LEU A 146 -4.84 13.97 29.83
CA LEU A 146 -5.60 15.23 29.91
C LEU A 146 -7.05 14.96 30.28
N SER A 147 -7.73 14.05 29.57
CA SER A 147 -9.13 13.72 29.83
C SER A 147 -9.39 13.17 31.23
N GLU A 148 -8.50 12.32 31.73
CA GLU A 148 -8.57 11.78 33.09
C GLU A 148 -8.33 12.86 34.15
N THR A 149 -7.37 13.75 33.91
CA THR A 149 -7.03 14.86 34.82
C THR A 149 -8.16 15.88 34.91
N GLN A 150 -8.70 16.28 33.76
CA GLN A 150 -9.85 17.18 33.66
C GLN A 150 -11.07 16.64 34.42
N TYR A 151 -11.36 15.33 34.30
CA TYR A 151 -12.43 14.70 35.07
C TYR A 151 -12.19 14.77 36.59
N LYS A 152 -10.97 14.47 37.04
CA LYS A 152 -10.59 14.48 38.47
C LYS A 152 -10.71 15.87 39.10
N ILE A 153 -10.37 16.93 38.35
CA ILE A 153 -10.46 18.32 38.84
C ILE A 153 -11.91 18.83 38.79
N ARG A 154 -12.66 18.54 37.71
CA ARG A 154 -14.05 18.98 37.53
C ARG A 154 -14.98 18.46 38.63
N LYS A 155 -14.81 17.21 39.05
CA LYS A 155 -15.78 16.52 39.92
C LYS A 155 -15.91 17.16 41.33
N PRO A 156 -14.83 17.49 42.04
CA PRO A 156 -14.91 18.24 43.29
C PRO A 156 -15.62 19.60 43.15
N ILE A 157 -15.37 20.33 42.06
CA ILE A 157 -16.01 21.64 41.80
C ILE A 157 -17.53 21.47 41.68
N GLU A 158 -18.00 20.49 40.91
CA GLU A 158 -19.43 20.18 40.80
C GLU A 158 -20.05 19.91 42.18
N ASN A 159 -19.39 19.07 42.99
CA ASN A 159 -19.89 18.65 44.29
C ASN A 159 -19.98 19.82 45.30
N MET A 160 -19.05 20.79 45.25
CA MET A 160 -19.09 21.98 46.12
C MET A 160 -20.32 22.83 45.83
N VAL A 161 -20.60 23.09 44.54
CA VAL A 161 -21.79 23.86 44.13
C VAL A 161 -23.08 23.11 44.44
N ASP A 162 -23.13 21.79 44.19
CA ASP A 162 -24.31 20.96 44.51
C ASP A 162 -24.61 20.96 46.02
N LYS A 163 -23.56 20.90 46.85
CA LYS A 163 -23.70 20.94 48.31
C LYS A 163 -24.26 22.28 48.77
N ALA A 164 -23.77 23.40 48.23
CA ALA A 164 -24.27 24.73 48.57
C ALA A 164 -25.72 24.93 48.09
N ALA A 165 -26.05 24.48 46.88
CA ALA A 165 -27.41 24.53 46.33
C ALA A 165 -28.41 23.74 47.19
N LYS A 166 -28.03 22.53 47.62
CA LYS A 166 -28.84 21.73 48.54
C LYS A 166 -28.98 22.39 49.92
N GLY A 167 -27.91 23.02 50.41
CA GLY A 167 -27.93 23.80 51.65
C GLY A 167 -28.94 24.94 51.58
N LEU A 168 -28.91 25.73 50.50
CA LEU A 168 -29.87 26.81 50.25
C LEU A 168 -31.31 26.30 50.19
N LEU A 169 -31.57 25.21 49.46
CA LEU A 169 -32.91 24.63 49.36
C LEU A 169 -33.48 24.28 50.74
N ASN A 170 -32.71 23.57 51.55
CA ASN A 170 -33.13 23.20 52.92
C ASN A 170 -33.45 24.44 53.77
N ARG A 171 -32.61 25.49 53.70
CA ARG A 171 -32.85 26.74 54.45
C ARG A 171 -34.09 27.49 53.98
N ARG A 172 -34.37 27.49 52.68
CA ARG A 172 -35.59 28.10 52.11
C ARG A 172 -36.85 27.35 52.53
N GLU A 173 -36.80 26.03 52.62
CA GLU A 173 -37.90 25.22 53.15
C GLU A 173 -38.18 25.50 54.64
N GLU A 174 -37.11 25.61 55.46
CA GLU A 174 -37.19 26.01 56.86
C GLU A 174 -37.80 27.42 57.01
N GLU A 175 -37.28 28.40 56.27
CA GLU A 175 -37.80 29.77 56.24
C GLU A 175 -39.29 29.80 55.88
N GLN A 176 -39.70 29.07 54.83
CA GLN A 176 -41.08 29.04 54.38
C GLN A 176 -42.01 28.44 55.46
N LYS A 177 -41.55 27.43 56.19
CA LYS A 177 -42.28 26.84 57.31
C LYS A 177 -42.44 27.85 58.45
N MET A 178 -41.37 28.53 58.86
CA MET A 178 -41.41 29.51 59.94
C MET A 178 -42.26 30.73 59.57
N ARG A 179 -42.20 31.18 58.31
CA ARG A 179 -43.07 32.24 57.78
C ARG A 179 -44.54 31.89 57.90
N LYS A 180 -44.94 30.67 57.51
CA LYS A 180 -46.32 30.19 57.63
C LYS A 180 -46.77 30.11 59.09
N HIS A 181 -45.87 29.66 59.97
CA HIS A 181 -46.15 29.59 61.41
C HIS A 181 -46.37 31.00 62.02
N ALA A 182 -45.46 31.94 61.76
CA ALA A 182 -45.59 33.33 62.21
C ALA A 182 -46.89 33.97 61.70
N PHE A 183 -47.22 33.78 60.42
CA PHE A 183 -48.48 34.26 59.84
C PHE A 183 -49.72 33.67 60.55
N SER A 184 -49.71 32.38 60.88
CA SER A 184 -50.80 31.74 61.63
C SER A 184 -50.94 32.30 63.04
N CYS A 185 -49.83 32.49 63.76
CA CYS A 185 -49.85 33.11 65.09
C CYS A 185 -50.36 34.55 65.05
N CYS A 186 -49.98 35.31 64.02
CA CYS A 186 -50.42 36.69 63.82
C CYS A 186 -51.94 36.73 63.61
N LYS A 187 -52.45 35.91 62.68
CA LYS A 187 -53.89 35.80 62.40
C LYS A 187 -54.72 35.44 63.65
N GLU A 188 -54.26 34.49 64.47
CA GLU A 188 -54.95 34.13 65.70
C GLU A 188 -54.85 35.23 66.78
N THR A 189 -53.74 35.95 66.85
CA THR A 189 -53.56 37.08 67.78
C THR A 189 -54.52 38.22 67.44
N GLU A 190 -54.63 38.59 66.16
CA GLU A 190 -55.59 39.61 65.69
C GLU A 190 -57.04 39.22 66.01
N LYS A 191 -57.41 37.97 65.70
CA LYS A 191 -58.74 37.43 65.99
C LYS A 191 -59.08 37.47 67.49
N LEU A 192 -58.14 37.10 68.37
CA LEU A 192 -58.34 37.16 69.82
C LEU A 192 -58.41 38.60 70.32
N SER A 193 -57.62 39.51 69.74
CA SER A 193 -57.63 40.94 70.05
C SER A 193 -58.97 41.58 69.71
N GLU A 194 -59.51 41.30 68.52
CA GLU A 194 -60.84 41.75 68.07
C GLU A 194 -61.94 41.23 69.00
N GLN A 195 -61.93 39.94 69.34
CA GLN A 195 -62.88 39.34 70.29
C GLN A 195 -62.83 40.02 71.67
N LEU A 196 -61.64 40.36 72.15
CA LEU A 196 -61.46 41.06 73.43
C LEU A 196 -61.97 42.50 73.35
N GLN A 197 -61.75 43.18 72.23
CA GLN A 197 -62.23 44.54 71.99
C GLN A 197 -63.77 44.58 71.97
N ASP A 198 -64.40 43.66 71.25
CA ASP A 198 -65.87 43.56 71.19
C ASP A 198 -66.50 43.20 72.54
N ALA A 199 -65.86 42.30 73.30
CA ALA A 199 -66.29 41.94 74.64
C ALA A 199 -66.21 43.12 75.62
N LYS A 200 -65.18 43.97 75.51
CA LYS A 200 -65.05 45.20 76.32
C LYS A 200 -65.98 46.32 75.88
N ALA A 201 -66.31 46.41 74.59
CA ALA A 201 -67.21 47.42 74.02
C ALA A 201 -68.71 47.08 74.20
N GLY A 202 -69.04 45.93 74.80
CA GLY A 202 -70.43 45.48 75.00
C GLY A 202 -71.15 45.07 73.70
N LYS A 203 -70.40 44.85 72.61
CA LYS A 203 -70.93 44.49 71.28
C LYS A 203 -71.09 42.98 71.07
N SER A 204 -70.58 42.15 71.99
CA SER A 204 -70.68 40.69 71.96
C SER A 204 -71.75 40.15 72.93
N LYS A 205 -72.01 38.82 72.87
CA LYS A 205 -72.83 38.09 73.86
C LYS A 205 -72.38 38.44 75.28
N GLN A 206 -73.30 38.76 76.22
CA GLN A 206 -72.96 39.14 77.60
C GLN A 206 -71.98 38.12 78.21
N MET A 207 -70.74 38.53 78.40
CA MET A 207 -69.67 37.75 79.04
C MET A 207 -69.50 38.22 80.48
N SER A 208 -69.22 37.28 81.39
CA SER A 208 -68.91 37.63 82.78
C SER A 208 -67.51 38.26 82.89
N ASP A 209 -67.27 39.08 83.92
CA ASP A 209 -65.94 39.65 84.20
C ASP A 209 -64.84 38.59 84.33
N LYS A 210 -65.20 37.40 84.83
CA LYS A 210 -64.29 36.24 84.90
C LYS A 210 -63.90 35.73 83.51
N ASP A 211 -64.85 35.70 82.56
CA ASP A 211 -64.59 35.26 81.19
C ASP A 211 -63.79 36.29 80.40
N ILE A 212 -64.02 37.59 80.62
CA ILE A 212 -63.21 38.68 80.06
C ILE A 212 -61.76 38.56 80.53
N THR A 213 -61.54 38.37 81.84
CA THR A 213 -60.18 38.19 82.41
C THR A 213 -59.47 36.97 81.82
N LYS A 214 -60.20 35.88 81.56
CA LYS A 214 -59.66 34.67 80.92
C LYS A 214 -59.29 34.92 79.46
N LEU A 215 -60.09 35.68 78.72
CA LEU A 215 -59.81 36.07 77.34
C LEU A 215 -58.61 37.01 77.25
N GLU A 216 -58.45 37.95 78.20
CA GLU A 216 -57.24 38.78 78.30
C GLU A 216 -55.97 37.95 78.48
N LYS A 217 -56.03 36.93 79.35
CA LYS A 217 -54.89 36.02 79.56
C LYS A 217 -54.56 35.24 78.27
N LYS A 218 -55.58 34.81 77.52
CA LYS A 218 -55.39 34.17 76.21
C LYS A 218 -54.75 35.12 75.20
N CYS A 219 -55.19 36.37 75.12
CA CYS A 219 -54.59 37.39 74.25
C CYS A 219 -53.11 37.63 74.58
N ARG A 220 -52.77 37.78 75.87
CA ARG A 220 -51.37 37.94 76.31
C ARG A 220 -50.51 36.72 75.95
N SER A 221 -51.07 35.52 76.11
CA SER A 221 -50.39 34.28 75.72
C SER A 221 -50.17 34.18 74.21
N ALA A 222 -51.18 34.55 73.41
CA ALA A 222 -51.09 34.57 71.95
C ALA A 222 -50.06 35.60 71.46
N ALA A 223 -50.04 36.81 72.04
CA ALA A 223 -49.04 37.84 71.76
C ALA A 223 -47.62 37.38 72.10
N THR A 224 -47.43 36.66 73.22
CA THR A 224 -46.13 36.07 73.57
C THR A 224 -45.71 34.99 72.56
N SER A 225 -46.66 34.16 72.11
CA SER A 225 -46.42 33.14 71.09
C SER A 225 -46.07 33.75 69.73
N LEU A 226 -46.72 34.85 69.35
CA LEU A 226 -46.40 35.60 68.13
C LEU A 226 -44.99 36.18 68.20
N ALA A 227 -44.63 36.87 69.29
CA ALA A 227 -43.29 37.44 69.45
C ALA A 227 -42.19 36.36 69.33
N LYS A 228 -42.43 35.15 69.86
CA LYS A 228 -41.53 34.00 69.68
C LYS A 228 -41.49 33.54 68.22
N ALA A 229 -42.64 33.37 67.56
CA ALA A 229 -42.71 32.94 66.17
C ALA A 229 -42.06 33.94 65.20
N ASP A 230 -42.19 35.25 65.44
CA ASP A 230 -41.54 36.30 64.65
C ASP A 230 -40.02 36.28 64.82
N THR A 231 -39.53 36.05 66.05
CA THR A 231 -38.10 35.91 66.32
C THR A 231 -37.51 34.70 65.59
N GLU A 232 -38.19 33.56 65.64
CA GLU A 232 -37.77 32.34 64.92
C GLU A 232 -37.85 32.50 63.40
N TYR A 233 -38.88 33.18 62.89
CA TYR A 233 -38.96 33.51 61.46
C TYR A 233 -37.81 34.40 61.02
N HIS A 234 -37.54 35.49 61.75
CA HIS A 234 -36.44 36.40 61.45
C HIS A 234 -35.08 35.68 61.42
N ASP A 235 -34.80 34.84 62.41
CA ASP A 235 -33.58 34.01 62.45
C ASP A 235 -33.50 33.06 61.24
N SER A 236 -34.59 32.36 60.90
CA SER A 236 -34.62 31.47 59.72
C SER A 236 -34.45 32.23 58.39
N PHE A 237 -35.00 33.44 58.29
CA PHE A 237 -34.87 34.33 57.14
C PHE A 237 -33.42 34.79 56.94
N GLN A 238 -32.75 35.21 58.02
CA GLN A 238 -31.34 35.58 57.96
C GLN A 238 -30.45 34.38 57.58
N LYS A 239 -30.72 33.19 58.12
CA LYS A 239 -29.99 31.97 57.77
C LYS A 239 -30.17 31.58 56.29
N ALA A 240 -31.37 31.75 55.74
CA ALA A 240 -31.62 31.51 54.32
C ALA A 240 -30.89 32.52 53.41
N GLU A 241 -30.77 33.77 53.83
CA GLU A 241 -29.99 34.78 53.10
C GLU A 241 -28.48 34.48 53.12
N VAL A 242 -27.93 34.09 54.26
CA VAL A 242 -26.51 33.66 54.34
C VAL A 242 -26.26 32.45 53.43
N ALA A 243 -27.15 31.46 53.45
CA ALA A 243 -27.02 30.30 52.57
C ALA A 243 -27.15 30.65 51.06
N ARG A 244 -27.91 31.70 50.72
CA ARG A 244 -27.99 32.21 49.33
C ARG A 244 -26.66 32.81 48.92
N GLN A 245 -26.05 33.62 49.78
CA GLN A 245 -24.75 34.24 49.53
C GLN A 245 -23.63 33.18 49.39
N GLU A 246 -23.64 32.15 50.25
CA GLU A 246 -22.73 31.01 50.14
C GLU A 246 -22.89 30.28 48.80
N TRP A 247 -24.12 29.98 48.39
CA TRP A 247 -24.38 29.34 47.10
C TRP A 247 -23.92 30.20 45.91
N GLU A 248 -24.18 31.50 45.93
CA GLU A 248 -23.72 32.41 44.87
C GLU A 248 -22.20 32.49 44.80
N ALA A 249 -21.52 32.56 45.96
CA ALA A 249 -20.07 32.55 46.03
C ALA A 249 -19.47 31.25 45.47
N GLU A 250 -20.06 30.10 45.81
CA GLU A 250 -19.62 28.80 45.28
C GLU A 250 -19.90 28.66 43.77
N VAL A 251 -21.03 29.16 43.27
CA VAL A 251 -21.31 29.21 41.83
C VAL A 251 -20.28 30.08 41.10
N TYR A 252 -19.96 31.26 41.62
CA TYR A 252 -18.96 32.15 41.01
C TYR A 252 -17.57 31.52 41.01
N ASN A 253 -17.13 31.00 42.16
CA ASN A 253 -15.84 30.34 42.31
C ASN A 253 -15.73 29.10 41.41
N GLY A 254 -16.77 28.25 41.40
CA GLY A 254 -16.84 27.07 40.55
C GLY A 254 -16.83 27.40 39.06
N SER A 255 -17.55 28.45 38.66
CA SER A 255 -17.55 28.92 37.26
C SER A 255 -16.17 29.39 36.83
N SER A 256 -15.48 30.17 37.67
CA SER A 256 -14.11 30.65 37.37
C SER A 256 -13.11 29.49 37.24
N GLN A 257 -13.22 28.48 38.10
CA GLN A 257 -12.36 27.28 38.01
C GLN A 257 -12.68 26.44 36.76
N MET A 258 -13.97 26.25 36.42
CA MET A 258 -14.37 25.56 35.21
C MET A 258 -13.92 26.29 33.94
N GLN A 259 -13.97 27.63 33.93
CA GLN A 259 -13.45 28.43 32.82
C GLN A 259 -11.95 28.18 32.60
N LYS A 260 -11.13 28.26 33.66
CA LYS A 260 -9.68 27.99 33.56
C LYS A 260 -9.40 26.58 33.06
N LEU A 261 -10.17 25.60 33.54
CA LEU A 261 -10.07 24.21 33.14
C LEU A 261 -10.37 24.04 31.64
N GLU A 262 -11.33 24.79 31.09
CA GLU A 262 -11.63 24.80 29.66
C GLU A 262 -10.59 25.52 28.81
N GLU A 263 -10.11 26.68 29.26
CA GLU A 263 -9.02 27.42 28.60
C GLU A 263 -7.77 26.55 28.47
N GLU A 264 -7.41 25.83 29.54
CA GLU A 264 -6.29 24.89 29.54
C GLU A 264 -6.54 23.72 28.57
N ARG A 265 -7.75 23.15 28.59
CA ARG A 265 -8.12 22.05 27.68
C ARG A 265 -8.02 22.47 26.22
N ILE A 266 -8.61 23.62 25.85
CA ILE A 266 -8.58 24.14 24.49
C ILE A 266 -7.14 24.41 24.05
N SER A 267 -6.33 25.01 24.91
CA SER A 267 -4.92 25.30 24.61
C SER A 267 -4.11 24.03 24.35
N GLN A 268 -4.27 22.99 25.18
CA GLN A 268 -3.60 21.70 24.96
C GLN A 268 -4.11 20.98 23.71
N MET A 269 -5.42 21.00 23.44
CA MET A 269 -5.99 20.43 22.22
C MET A 269 -5.40 21.08 20.96
N LEU A 270 -5.19 22.39 20.98
CA LEU A 270 -4.52 23.10 19.88
C LEU A 270 -3.07 22.64 19.72
N GLU A 271 -2.32 22.49 20.80
CA GLU A 271 -0.93 21.99 20.76
C GLU A 271 -0.87 20.56 20.18
N TYR A 272 -1.79 19.68 20.57
CA TYR A 272 -1.87 18.32 20.02
C TYR A 272 -2.22 18.31 18.53
N LEU A 273 -3.11 19.21 18.08
CA LEU A 273 -3.42 19.35 16.66
C LEU A 273 -2.21 19.86 15.85
N GLN A 274 -1.42 20.77 16.42
CA GLN A 274 -0.17 21.22 15.81
C GLN A 274 0.85 20.09 15.71
N LYS A 275 1.02 19.28 16.76
CA LYS A 275 1.87 18.06 16.72
C LYS A 275 1.42 17.10 15.63
N TYR A 276 0.11 16.89 15.48
CA TYR A 276 -0.45 16.06 14.42
C TYR A 276 -0.06 16.59 13.03
N GLN A 277 -0.24 17.90 12.79
CA GLN A 277 0.09 18.53 11.52
C GLN A 277 1.60 18.50 11.22
N ASN A 278 2.45 18.75 12.22
CA ASN A 278 3.91 18.71 12.08
C ASN A 278 4.39 17.30 11.72
N SER A 279 3.88 16.27 12.40
CA SER A 279 4.24 14.87 12.13
C SER A 279 3.91 14.46 10.69
N LEU A 280 2.79 14.95 10.14
CA LEU A 280 2.44 14.71 8.74
C LEU A 280 3.32 15.49 7.76
N ALA A 281 3.71 16.71 8.10
CA ALA A 281 4.55 17.56 7.24
C ALA A 281 5.96 16.95 7.03
N GLU A 282 6.49 16.23 8.01
CA GLU A 282 7.82 15.60 7.94
C GLU A 282 7.92 14.46 6.91
N ILE A 283 6.80 13.80 6.60
CA ILE A 283 6.80 12.63 5.70
C ILE A 283 7.03 13.03 4.24
N GLY A 284 6.44 14.15 3.80
CA GLY A 284 6.47 14.59 2.40
C GLY A 284 7.89 14.66 1.82
N PRO A 285 8.82 15.42 2.43
CA PRO A 285 10.21 15.50 1.97
C PRO A 285 10.94 14.15 1.93
N LYS A 286 10.64 13.25 2.86
CA LYS A 286 11.29 11.92 2.93
C LYS A 286 10.80 11.00 1.80
N LEU A 287 9.52 11.07 1.44
CA LEU A 287 8.99 10.34 0.28
C LEU A 287 9.61 10.83 -1.03
N ILE A 288 9.87 12.14 -1.16
CA ILE A 288 10.58 12.69 -2.33
C ILE A 288 11.99 12.07 -2.43
N GLN A 289 12.72 12.02 -1.31
CA GLN A 289 14.06 11.41 -1.27
C GLN A 289 14.05 9.92 -1.66
N ILE A 290 13.02 9.17 -1.23
CA ILE A 290 12.82 7.78 -1.65
C ILE A 290 12.64 7.70 -3.18
N CYS A 291 11.81 8.57 -3.77
CA CYS A 291 11.58 8.60 -5.21
C CYS A 291 12.86 8.92 -6.00
N ASP A 292 13.69 9.82 -5.48
CA ASP A 292 14.96 10.20 -6.11
C ASP A 292 15.97 9.04 -6.10
N ARG A 293 16.12 8.33 -4.97
CA ARG A 293 16.99 7.13 -4.89
C ARG A 293 16.53 6.01 -5.83
N LEU A 294 15.22 5.80 -5.96
CA LEU A 294 14.67 4.85 -6.94
C LEU A 294 14.99 5.27 -8.38
N ARG A 295 14.90 6.57 -8.69
CA ARG A 295 15.24 7.09 -10.02
C ARG A 295 16.71 6.83 -10.35
N GLU A 296 17.62 7.09 -9.42
CA GLU A 296 19.04 6.81 -9.56
C GLU A 296 19.31 5.31 -9.79
N ALA A 297 18.61 4.44 -9.05
CA ALA A 297 18.71 2.99 -9.21
C ALA A 297 18.29 2.52 -10.61
N VAL A 298 17.28 3.16 -11.22
CA VAL A 298 16.85 2.85 -12.59
C VAL A 298 17.91 3.30 -13.61
N MET A 299 18.56 4.44 -13.39
CA MET A 299 19.56 4.99 -14.33
C MET A 299 20.82 4.13 -14.47
N VAL A 300 21.14 3.30 -13.47
CA VAL A 300 22.35 2.47 -13.46
C VAL A 300 22.17 1.07 -14.07
N VAL A 301 20.95 0.71 -14.48
CA VAL A 301 20.66 -0.59 -15.09
C VAL A 301 21.29 -0.69 -16.48
N ASP A 302 22.11 -1.73 -16.70
CA ASP A 302 22.90 -1.92 -17.91
C ASP A 302 22.81 -3.38 -18.37
N VAL A 303 22.06 -3.60 -19.47
CA VAL A 303 21.83 -4.92 -20.04
C VAL A 303 23.12 -5.56 -20.52
N GLN A 304 24.00 -4.81 -21.18
CA GLN A 304 25.22 -5.39 -21.76
C GLN A 304 26.18 -5.81 -20.66
N ARG A 305 26.29 -5.03 -19.59
CA ARG A 305 27.08 -5.39 -18.41
C ARG A 305 26.54 -6.64 -17.71
N ASP A 306 25.21 -6.77 -17.61
CA ASP A 306 24.59 -7.94 -16.99
C ASP A 306 24.82 -9.20 -17.83
N LEU A 307 24.66 -9.11 -19.15
CA LEU A 307 24.97 -10.21 -20.07
C LEU A 307 26.46 -10.60 -20.00
N ALA A 308 27.36 -9.62 -19.99
CA ALA A 308 28.79 -9.85 -19.85
C ALA A 308 29.13 -10.59 -18.54
N LYS A 309 28.53 -10.20 -17.42
CA LYS A 309 28.68 -10.90 -16.14
C LYS A 309 28.19 -12.34 -16.20
N VAL A 310 27.08 -12.61 -16.89
CA VAL A 310 26.57 -13.98 -17.06
C VAL A 310 27.53 -14.82 -17.90
N VAL A 311 28.07 -14.28 -19.00
CA VAL A 311 29.05 -14.98 -19.83
C VAL A 311 30.34 -15.26 -19.07
N ASP A 312 30.81 -14.30 -18.27
CA ASP A 312 31.99 -14.47 -17.43
C ASP A 312 31.82 -15.60 -16.40
N GLN A 313 30.67 -15.65 -15.73
CA GLN A 313 30.42 -16.62 -14.65
C GLN A 313 29.95 -18.00 -15.13
N LYS A 314 29.19 -18.05 -16.23
CA LYS A 314 28.48 -19.26 -16.69
C LYS A 314 28.81 -19.65 -18.13
N GLY A 315 29.79 -19.00 -18.75
CA GLY A 315 30.22 -19.32 -20.12
C GLY A 315 30.74 -20.75 -20.23
N THR A 316 30.53 -21.39 -21.39
CA THR A 316 30.84 -22.82 -21.59
C THR A 316 32.33 -23.16 -21.73
N GLY A 317 33.23 -22.28 -21.28
CA GLY A 317 34.67 -22.45 -21.38
C GLY A 317 35.18 -22.73 -22.80
N PRO A 318 36.49 -23.02 -22.97
CA PRO A 318 37.09 -23.33 -24.26
C PRO A 318 36.92 -24.80 -24.69
N HIS A 319 36.26 -25.66 -23.90
CA HIS A 319 36.07 -27.08 -24.23
C HIS A 319 35.07 -27.24 -25.39
N GLN A 320 35.60 -27.08 -26.60
CA GLN A 320 34.90 -27.44 -27.83
C GLN A 320 35.06 -28.95 -28.06
N PRO A 321 34.01 -29.64 -28.54
CA PRO A 321 34.11 -31.07 -28.85
C PRO A 321 35.19 -31.31 -29.90
N GLU A 322 36.01 -32.33 -29.67
CA GLU A 322 37.06 -32.77 -30.58
C GLU A 322 36.45 -33.27 -31.90
N GLN A 323 37.23 -33.20 -32.98
CA GLN A 323 36.83 -33.60 -34.33
C GLN A 323 37.84 -34.64 -34.76
N LEU A 324 37.46 -35.89 -34.52
CA LEU A 324 38.26 -37.07 -34.80
C LEU A 324 38.19 -37.36 -36.30
N LEU A 325 39.33 -37.51 -36.96
CA LEU A 325 39.40 -37.89 -38.38
C LEU A 325 39.27 -39.40 -38.54
N PHE A 326 39.06 -39.86 -39.78
CA PHE A 326 39.12 -41.29 -40.08
C PHE A 326 40.43 -41.90 -39.55
N GLU A 327 40.32 -43.01 -38.85
CA GLU A 327 41.46 -43.74 -38.30
C GLU A 327 41.30 -45.21 -38.62
N SER A 328 42.37 -45.79 -39.15
CA SER A 328 42.43 -47.20 -39.46
C SER A 328 43.72 -47.82 -38.94
N TYR A 329 43.63 -49.09 -38.55
CA TYR A 329 44.79 -49.88 -38.17
C TYR A 329 45.88 -49.85 -39.26
N ALA A 330 45.51 -49.76 -40.54
CA ALA A 330 46.48 -49.74 -41.64
C ALA A 330 47.39 -48.50 -41.69
N GLU A 331 47.03 -47.41 -40.99
CA GLU A 331 47.80 -46.16 -40.96
C GLU A 331 48.96 -46.18 -39.96
N ASP A 332 48.94 -47.05 -38.95
CA ASP A 332 50.04 -47.19 -37.99
C ASP A 332 51.11 -48.14 -38.53
N PHE A 333 52.27 -47.57 -38.86
CA PHE A 333 53.40 -48.33 -39.40
C PHE A 333 54.12 -49.19 -38.36
N ASN A 334 53.88 -48.96 -37.06
CA ASN A 334 54.47 -49.74 -35.97
C ASN A 334 53.82 -51.10 -35.78
N ASN A 335 52.65 -51.33 -36.38
CA ASN A 335 51.96 -52.60 -36.26
C ASN A 335 52.45 -53.65 -37.28
N THR A 336 52.16 -54.92 -36.98
CA THR A 336 52.70 -56.11 -37.68
C THR A 336 52.02 -56.41 -39.03
N MET A 337 51.25 -55.47 -39.59
CA MET A 337 50.50 -55.69 -40.83
C MET A 337 51.42 -55.89 -42.04
N ASN A 338 51.14 -56.94 -42.84
CA ASN A 338 51.85 -57.19 -44.10
C ASN A 338 51.75 -55.97 -45.04
N PRO A 339 52.87 -55.48 -45.63
CA PRO A 339 52.88 -54.31 -46.51
C PRO A 339 51.89 -54.36 -47.68
N GLU A 340 51.67 -55.52 -48.28
CA GLU A 340 50.76 -55.66 -49.43
C GLU A 340 49.30 -55.62 -49.00
N ARG A 341 48.98 -56.20 -47.83
CA ARG A 341 47.67 -56.04 -47.19
C ARG A 341 47.44 -54.58 -46.78
N ARG A 342 48.45 -53.89 -46.24
CA ARG A 342 48.38 -52.48 -45.83
C ARG A 342 48.09 -51.58 -47.03
N ARG A 343 48.84 -51.77 -48.12
CA ARG A 343 48.62 -51.07 -49.41
C ARG A 343 47.20 -51.25 -49.91
N LYS A 344 46.71 -52.50 -49.93
CA LYS A 344 45.34 -52.81 -50.38
C LYS A 344 44.27 -52.16 -49.49
N ALA A 345 44.45 -52.20 -48.17
CA ALA A 345 43.52 -51.59 -47.22
C ALA A 345 43.46 -50.07 -47.35
N LEU A 346 44.61 -49.39 -47.36
CA LEU A 346 44.68 -47.93 -47.54
C LEU A 346 44.10 -47.49 -48.88
N THR A 347 44.37 -48.25 -49.96
CA THR A 347 43.81 -47.96 -51.29
C THR A 347 42.28 -48.08 -51.29
N ASN A 348 41.72 -49.09 -50.61
CA ASN A 348 40.28 -49.25 -50.48
C ASN A 348 39.66 -48.13 -49.63
N TYR A 349 40.29 -47.71 -48.53
CA TYR A 349 39.80 -46.60 -47.71
C TYR A 349 39.80 -45.28 -48.48
N LEU A 350 40.83 -45.02 -49.29
CA LEU A 350 40.84 -43.86 -50.18
C LEU A 350 39.71 -43.91 -51.20
N LEU A 351 39.40 -45.09 -51.75
CA LEU A 351 38.28 -45.24 -52.68
C LEU A 351 36.94 -44.91 -52.00
N TYR A 352 36.70 -45.40 -50.79
CA TYR A 352 35.48 -45.09 -50.03
C TYR A 352 35.39 -43.60 -49.70
N LEU A 353 36.45 -43.01 -49.15
CA LEU A 353 36.49 -41.59 -48.81
C LEU A 353 36.33 -40.70 -50.05
N GLN A 354 36.92 -41.08 -51.19
CA GLN A 354 36.75 -40.35 -52.45
C GLN A 354 35.32 -40.41 -52.96
N GLN A 355 34.65 -41.57 -52.86
CA GLN A 355 33.24 -41.70 -53.22
C GLN A 355 32.36 -40.80 -52.33
N ASP A 356 32.64 -40.72 -51.04
CA ASP A 356 31.90 -39.88 -50.11
C ASP A 356 32.18 -38.39 -50.31
N VAL A 357 33.42 -38.00 -50.60
CA VAL A 357 33.78 -36.63 -51.01
C VAL A 357 32.99 -36.21 -52.25
N GLU A 358 32.95 -37.04 -53.29
CA GLU A 358 32.21 -36.71 -54.53
C GLU A 358 30.69 -36.67 -54.32
N ARG A 359 30.16 -37.51 -53.43
CA ARG A 359 28.75 -37.47 -53.02
C ARG A 359 28.43 -36.14 -52.31
N GLU A 360 29.26 -35.75 -51.35
CA GLU A 360 29.06 -34.54 -50.56
C GLU A 360 29.27 -33.26 -51.39
N LYS A 361 30.21 -33.28 -52.37
CA LYS A 361 30.38 -32.20 -53.36
C LYS A 361 29.11 -31.96 -54.17
N LYS A 362 28.51 -33.03 -54.71
CA LYS A 362 27.24 -32.93 -55.45
C LYS A 362 26.11 -32.41 -54.56
N GLY A 363 26.08 -32.86 -53.30
CA GLY A 363 25.16 -32.34 -52.29
C GLY A 363 25.33 -30.83 -52.06
N ARG A 364 26.57 -30.35 -51.95
CA ARG A 364 26.90 -28.93 -51.77
C ARG A 364 26.43 -28.10 -52.96
N GLU A 365 26.75 -28.53 -54.18
CA GLU A 365 26.34 -27.86 -55.42
C GLU A 365 24.81 -27.78 -55.54
N GLY A 366 24.08 -28.81 -55.10
CA GLY A 366 22.62 -28.79 -55.05
C GLY A 366 22.08 -27.71 -54.13
N VAL A 367 22.68 -27.55 -52.94
CA VAL A 367 22.28 -26.51 -51.97
C VAL A 367 22.69 -25.10 -52.43
N GLU A 368 23.85 -24.95 -53.08
CA GLU A 368 24.29 -23.66 -53.66
C GLU A 368 23.34 -23.19 -54.75
N LYS A 369 22.96 -24.09 -55.66
CA LYS A 369 21.95 -23.79 -56.69
C LYS A 369 20.60 -23.39 -56.08
N LEU A 370 20.19 -24.05 -54.99
CA LEU A 370 18.96 -23.71 -54.28
C LEU A 370 19.04 -22.30 -53.67
N LEU A 371 20.17 -21.93 -53.08
CA LEU A 371 20.39 -20.58 -52.55
C LEU A 371 20.43 -19.51 -53.65
N ASP A 372 21.01 -19.83 -54.81
CA ASP A 372 20.99 -18.93 -55.97
C ASP A 372 19.55 -18.72 -56.50
N VAL A 373 18.71 -19.76 -56.51
CA VAL A 373 17.28 -19.65 -56.86
C VAL A 373 16.55 -18.73 -55.89
N TYR A 374 16.82 -18.86 -54.58
CA TYR A 374 16.23 -17.98 -53.55
C TYR A 374 16.69 -16.52 -53.71
N LYS A 375 17.95 -16.30 -54.07
CA LYS A 375 18.48 -14.95 -54.33
C LYS A 375 17.83 -14.30 -55.55
N ASN A 376 17.57 -15.09 -56.60
CA ASN A 376 17.03 -14.58 -57.86
C ASN A 376 15.49 -14.56 -57.92
N THR A 377 14.81 -15.14 -56.92
CA THR A 377 13.34 -15.24 -56.87
C THR A 377 12.80 -14.85 -55.49
N PRO A 378 12.59 -13.54 -55.21
CA PRO A 378 12.32 -13.02 -53.86
C PRO A 378 11.04 -13.54 -53.17
N ASN A 379 10.07 -14.07 -53.92
CA ASN A 379 8.82 -14.65 -53.39
C ASN A 379 8.82 -16.18 -53.31
N PHE A 380 9.93 -16.85 -53.67
CA PHE A 380 9.96 -18.31 -53.80
C PHE A 380 10.25 -19.03 -52.48
N ALA A 381 10.84 -18.34 -51.51
CA ALA A 381 11.16 -18.89 -50.19
C ALA A 381 10.95 -17.83 -49.11
N ASP A 382 10.47 -18.26 -47.95
CA ASP A 382 10.41 -17.43 -46.76
C ASP A 382 11.79 -17.34 -46.09
N GLN A 383 11.92 -16.41 -45.14
CA GLN A 383 13.18 -16.19 -44.43
C GLN A 383 13.63 -17.46 -43.68
N GLY A 384 12.69 -18.29 -43.22
CA GLY A 384 12.97 -19.57 -42.58
C GLY A 384 13.63 -20.59 -43.52
N ALA A 385 13.06 -20.80 -44.71
CA ALA A 385 13.64 -21.70 -45.71
C ALA A 385 15.02 -21.23 -46.20
N LEU A 386 15.23 -19.90 -46.30
CA LEU A 386 16.54 -19.34 -46.63
C LEU A 386 17.59 -19.65 -45.55
N ASP A 387 17.22 -19.49 -44.28
CA ASP A 387 18.12 -19.76 -43.16
C ASP A 387 18.42 -21.26 -43.03
N ASP A 388 17.45 -22.13 -43.33
CA ASP A 388 17.66 -23.58 -43.37
C ASP A 388 18.56 -24.02 -44.52
N ALA A 389 18.40 -23.45 -45.71
CA ALA A 389 19.32 -23.70 -46.83
C ALA A 389 20.75 -23.23 -46.51
N LYS A 390 20.92 -22.06 -45.88
CA LYS A 390 22.23 -21.58 -45.39
C LYS A 390 22.83 -22.52 -44.34
N ARG A 391 22.03 -22.99 -43.39
CA ARG A 391 22.44 -23.96 -42.36
C ARG A 391 22.87 -25.28 -42.99
N LYS A 392 22.12 -25.76 -43.98
CA LYS A 392 22.44 -26.99 -44.71
C LYS A 392 23.73 -26.85 -45.51
N LEU A 393 23.94 -25.73 -46.20
CA LEU A 393 25.18 -25.45 -46.92
C LEU A 393 26.38 -25.49 -45.96
N LYS A 394 26.25 -24.85 -44.79
CA LYS A 394 27.28 -24.86 -43.75
C LYS A 394 27.61 -26.29 -43.30
N ASN A 395 26.59 -27.10 -43.01
CA ASN A 395 26.78 -28.48 -42.54
C ASN A 395 27.45 -29.35 -43.61
N VAL A 396 26.95 -29.30 -44.85
CA VAL A 396 27.52 -30.06 -45.98
C VAL A 396 28.97 -29.64 -46.26
N SER A 397 29.25 -28.34 -46.21
CA SER A 397 30.63 -27.83 -46.36
C SER A 397 31.55 -28.31 -45.25
N ALA A 398 31.06 -28.37 -44.00
CA ALA A 398 31.83 -28.90 -42.87
C ALA A 398 32.12 -30.40 -43.02
N THR A 399 31.12 -31.19 -43.43
CA THR A 399 31.27 -32.63 -43.74
C THR A 399 32.28 -32.85 -44.87
N LEU A 400 32.21 -32.05 -45.93
CA LEU A 400 33.14 -32.15 -47.05
C LEU A 400 34.58 -31.90 -46.60
N ASN A 401 34.83 -30.82 -45.83
CA ASN A 401 36.16 -30.54 -45.29
C ASN A 401 36.66 -31.68 -44.38
N PHE A 402 35.78 -32.27 -43.57
CA PHE A 402 36.09 -33.43 -42.72
C PHE A 402 36.52 -34.66 -43.54
N LEU A 403 35.78 -34.98 -44.60
CA LEU A 403 36.08 -36.10 -45.49
C LEU A 403 37.37 -35.85 -46.28
N GLU A 404 37.60 -34.63 -46.78
CA GLU A 404 38.84 -34.25 -47.47
C GLU A 404 40.07 -34.32 -46.55
N ALA A 405 39.94 -33.88 -45.29
CA ALA A 405 41.01 -34.01 -44.29
C ALA A 405 41.31 -35.48 -43.96
N SER A 406 40.27 -36.30 -43.81
CA SER A 406 40.38 -37.75 -43.62
C SER A 406 41.04 -38.44 -44.82
N TYR A 407 40.63 -38.09 -46.03
CA TYR A 407 41.23 -38.59 -47.28
C TYR A 407 42.71 -38.22 -47.38
N TYR A 408 43.06 -36.98 -47.04
CA TYR A 408 44.45 -36.53 -47.02
C TYR A 408 45.31 -37.31 -46.02
N LYS A 409 44.80 -37.58 -44.81
CA LYS A 409 45.49 -38.37 -43.79
C LYS A 409 45.83 -39.78 -44.29
N VAL A 410 44.83 -40.49 -44.81
CA VAL A 410 45.02 -41.83 -45.39
C VAL A 410 45.97 -41.79 -46.60
N SER A 411 45.91 -40.71 -47.41
CA SER A 411 46.79 -40.50 -48.56
C SER A 411 48.25 -40.32 -48.15
N CYS A 412 48.50 -39.63 -47.04
CA CYS A 412 49.85 -39.50 -46.45
C CYS A 412 50.40 -40.85 -46.01
N ALA A 413 49.58 -41.68 -45.35
CA ALA A 413 49.98 -43.04 -44.97
C ALA A 413 50.32 -43.86 -46.23
N LEU A 414 49.50 -43.83 -47.27
CA LEU A 414 49.78 -44.55 -48.51
C LEU A 414 51.05 -44.03 -49.22
N ALA A 415 51.29 -42.71 -49.21
CA ALA A 415 52.50 -42.11 -49.77
C ALA A 415 53.77 -42.56 -49.02
N GLN A 416 53.70 -42.61 -47.68
CA GLN A 416 54.80 -43.09 -46.83
C GLN A 416 55.11 -44.57 -47.10
N LEU A 417 54.10 -45.43 -47.27
CA LEU A 417 54.28 -46.84 -47.64
C LEU A 417 54.97 -47.01 -49.00
N ASN A 418 54.78 -46.05 -49.91
CA ASN A 418 55.31 -46.06 -51.27
C ASN A 418 56.67 -45.35 -51.42
N GLY A 419 57.22 -44.79 -50.34
CA GLY A 419 58.41 -43.96 -50.40
C GLY A 419 58.24 -42.66 -51.22
N LYS A 420 56.99 -42.19 -51.37
CA LYS A 420 56.67 -40.95 -52.10
C LYS A 420 56.63 -39.77 -51.12
N PRO A 421 56.93 -38.54 -51.60
CA PRO A 421 56.74 -37.35 -50.77
C PRO A 421 55.27 -37.21 -50.36
N LYS A 422 55.03 -36.63 -49.18
CA LYS A 422 53.68 -36.34 -48.70
C LYS A 422 52.97 -35.43 -49.72
N PRO A 423 51.70 -35.71 -50.08
CA PRO A 423 50.94 -34.81 -50.92
C PRO A 423 50.83 -33.42 -50.29
N ASP A 424 50.78 -32.39 -51.12
CA ASP A 424 50.44 -31.04 -50.66
C ASP A 424 48.93 -30.93 -50.49
N HIS A 425 48.47 -30.37 -49.36
CA HIS A 425 47.04 -30.23 -49.07
C HIS A 425 46.74 -29.08 -48.12
N ARG A 426 45.62 -28.39 -48.38
CA ARG A 426 45.12 -27.27 -47.57
C ARG A 426 44.90 -27.56 -46.08
N PHE A 427 44.79 -28.84 -45.70
CA PHE A 427 44.58 -29.28 -44.32
C PHE A 427 45.84 -29.76 -43.60
N ALA A 428 46.97 -29.87 -44.30
CA ALA A 428 48.22 -30.34 -43.74
C ALA A 428 48.68 -29.60 -42.46
N PRO A 429 48.63 -28.26 -42.35
CA PRO A 429 49.07 -27.55 -41.14
C PRO A 429 48.07 -27.63 -39.97
N TYR A 430 46.91 -28.26 -40.17
CA TYR A 430 45.81 -28.26 -39.21
C TYR A 430 45.50 -29.66 -38.64
N ILE A 431 46.29 -30.68 -39.00
CA ILE A 431 46.16 -32.04 -38.49
C ILE A 431 47.26 -32.27 -37.45
N GLU A 432 46.86 -32.55 -36.21
CA GLU A 432 47.74 -32.84 -35.08
C GLU A 432 47.60 -34.30 -34.65
N GLN A 433 48.71 -34.97 -34.35
CA GLN A 433 48.69 -36.31 -33.79
C GLN A 433 48.66 -36.21 -32.26
N VAL A 434 47.64 -36.75 -31.62
CA VAL A 434 47.45 -36.73 -30.16
C VAL A 434 47.47 -38.18 -29.67
N LYS A 435 48.50 -38.57 -28.91
CA LYS A 435 48.55 -39.92 -28.33
C LYS A 435 47.63 -40.01 -27.12
N ASP A 436 46.68 -40.94 -27.17
CA ASP A 436 45.81 -41.19 -26.02
C ASP A 436 46.53 -42.02 -24.94
N LYS A 437 46.06 -41.94 -23.69
CA LYS A 437 46.62 -42.63 -22.51
C LYS A 437 46.60 -44.16 -22.61
N GLN A 438 45.89 -44.73 -23.58
CA GLN A 438 45.81 -46.17 -23.85
C GLN A 438 46.74 -46.65 -24.98
N SER A 439 47.68 -45.84 -25.44
CA SER A 439 48.68 -46.20 -26.47
C SER A 439 48.11 -46.51 -27.88
N LEU A 440 46.93 -45.98 -28.20
CA LEU A 440 46.43 -45.86 -29.58
C LEU A 440 46.75 -44.45 -30.10
N GLN A 441 47.26 -44.34 -31.34
CA GLN A 441 47.61 -43.05 -31.96
C GLN A 441 46.38 -42.38 -32.53
N GLU A 442 45.69 -41.56 -31.75
CA GLU A 442 44.60 -40.74 -32.26
C GLU A 442 45.13 -39.53 -33.04
N VAL A 443 44.52 -39.19 -34.17
CA VAL A 443 44.92 -38.01 -34.96
C VAL A 443 43.72 -37.11 -35.11
N GLN A 444 43.83 -35.90 -34.56
CA GLN A 444 42.76 -34.94 -34.45
C GLN A 444 43.09 -33.67 -35.25
N MET A 445 42.08 -32.89 -35.61
CA MET A 445 42.32 -31.55 -36.17
C MET A 445 42.68 -30.56 -35.05
N ALA A 446 43.82 -29.88 -35.19
CA ALA A 446 44.35 -28.86 -34.29
C ALA A 446 43.28 -27.81 -33.88
N PRO A 447 43.21 -27.39 -32.60
CA PRO A 447 42.28 -26.36 -32.17
C PRO A 447 42.50 -25.02 -32.91
N HIS A 448 43.74 -24.68 -33.25
CA HIS A 448 44.08 -23.45 -33.99
C HIS A 448 43.68 -23.49 -35.47
N GLY A 449 43.57 -24.67 -36.08
CA GLY A 449 43.01 -24.84 -37.43
C GLY A 449 41.52 -24.58 -37.51
N ARG A 450 40.81 -24.59 -36.38
CA ARG A 450 39.38 -24.24 -36.30
C ARG A 450 39.13 -22.75 -36.12
N HIS A 451 40.14 -21.93 -35.84
CA HIS A 451 39.97 -20.49 -35.65
C HIS A 451 40.00 -19.67 -36.96
N MET A 452 40.45 -20.25 -38.08
CA MET A 452 40.31 -19.62 -39.41
C MET A 452 39.07 -20.09 -40.19
N PHE A 453 38.51 -21.26 -39.87
CA PHE A 453 37.21 -21.69 -40.42
C PHE A 453 36.04 -20.75 -40.08
N PRO A 454 36.11 -19.90 -39.04
CA PRO A 454 35.18 -18.80 -38.83
C PRO A 454 35.84 -17.41 -38.82
N HIS A 455 36.88 -17.13 -39.63
CA HIS A 455 37.23 -15.72 -39.92
C HIS A 455 36.73 -15.29 -41.30
N PHE A 456 36.90 -16.13 -42.33
CA PHE A 456 36.29 -15.92 -43.64
C PHE A 456 34.75 -15.96 -43.58
N LEU A 457 34.20 -16.97 -42.90
CA LEU A 457 32.74 -17.08 -42.67
C LEU A 457 32.21 -16.01 -41.70
N ARG A 458 32.99 -15.52 -40.73
CA ARG A 458 32.56 -14.45 -39.80
C ARG A 458 32.53 -13.08 -40.47
N LYS A 459 33.40 -12.81 -41.44
CA LYS A 459 33.33 -11.60 -42.27
C LYS A 459 32.11 -11.65 -43.21
N LEU A 460 31.82 -12.80 -43.82
CA LEU A 460 30.60 -13.00 -44.62
C LEU A 460 29.30 -12.91 -43.78
N LEU A 461 29.32 -13.41 -42.53
CA LEU A 461 28.19 -13.38 -41.59
C LEU A 461 27.97 -11.99 -40.96
N SER A 462 29.03 -11.20 -40.77
CA SER A 462 28.97 -9.80 -40.34
C SER A 462 28.27 -8.91 -41.38
N ASP A 463 28.52 -9.17 -42.66
CA ASP A 463 28.02 -8.32 -43.75
C ASP A 463 26.57 -8.67 -44.18
N THR A 464 26.03 -9.82 -43.72
CA THR A 464 24.67 -10.28 -44.10
C THR A 464 23.64 -10.14 -42.97
N LEU A 465 24.07 -9.94 -41.73
CA LEU A 465 23.19 -9.73 -40.59
C LEU A 465 23.66 -8.47 -39.88
N GLY A 466 22.88 -7.40 -40.03
CA GLY A 466 23.08 -6.15 -39.33
C GLY A 466 23.41 -6.38 -37.85
N GLN A 467 24.28 -5.52 -37.34
CA GLN A 467 24.75 -5.51 -35.95
C GLN A 467 23.64 -5.85 -34.96
N ASN A 468 24.01 -6.64 -33.94
CA ASN A 468 23.25 -7.03 -32.75
C ASN A 468 22.57 -8.40 -32.79
N CYS A 469 23.36 -9.45 -32.92
CA CYS A 469 23.01 -10.75 -32.34
C CYS A 469 24.15 -11.22 -31.44
N SER A 470 24.21 -10.64 -30.24
CA SER A 470 24.90 -11.24 -29.10
C SER A 470 24.15 -12.50 -28.70
N VAL A 471 24.37 -13.60 -29.43
CA VAL A 471 23.91 -14.94 -29.05
C VAL A 471 24.62 -15.25 -27.74
N LEU A 472 23.91 -15.13 -26.63
CA LEU A 472 24.26 -15.77 -25.36
C LEU A 472 24.51 -17.25 -25.68
N ARG A 473 25.79 -17.65 -25.75
CA ARG A 473 26.18 -19.06 -25.76
C ARG A 473 25.98 -19.61 -24.36
N LEU A 474 24.71 -19.80 -23.99
CA LEU A 474 24.33 -20.62 -22.86
C LEU A 474 24.41 -22.10 -23.27
N PRO A 475 24.89 -22.99 -22.40
CA PRO A 475 24.87 -24.42 -22.67
C PRO A 475 23.42 -24.92 -22.83
N ALA A 476 23.22 -25.90 -23.71
CA ALA A 476 21.93 -26.56 -23.92
C ALA A 476 21.36 -27.22 -22.64
N SER A 477 22.18 -27.40 -21.60
CA SER A 477 21.75 -27.92 -20.30
C SER A 477 20.87 -26.95 -19.51
N ILE A 478 21.01 -25.63 -19.67
CA ILE A 478 20.17 -24.64 -18.94
C ILE A 478 18.81 -24.45 -19.64
N ALA A 479 18.74 -24.71 -20.95
CA ALA A 479 17.47 -24.64 -21.69
C ALA A 479 16.53 -25.85 -21.42
N MET A 480 17.04 -26.91 -20.79
CA MET A 480 16.31 -28.17 -20.57
C MET A 480 16.11 -28.53 -19.08
N GLU A 481 16.58 -27.73 -18.13
CA GLU A 481 16.24 -27.89 -16.71
C GLU A 481 14.99 -27.06 -16.38
N GLY A 482 13.83 -27.64 -16.71
CA GLY A 482 12.61 -27.37 -15.95
C GLY A 482 12.80 -27.93 -14.54
N ALA A 483 12.51 -27.10 -13.53
CA ALA A 483 12.57 -27.44 -12.11
C ALA A 483 11.95 -28.82 -11.78
N PRO A 484 12.58 -29.65 -10.92
CA PRO A 484 11.87 -30.73 -10.27
C PRO A 484 11.17 -30.23 -8.99
N ASP A 485 10.06 -30.91 -8.69
CA ASP A 485 9.25 -30.90 -7.47
C ASP A 485 8.26 -29.74 -7.25
N LEU A 486 7.05 -29.93 -7.78
CA LEU A 486 5.85 -29.81 -6.95
C LEU A 486 4.89 -30.98 -7.27
N ASP A 487 4.83 -31.92 -6.32
CA ASP A 487 3.90 -33.04 -6.24
C ASP A 487 2.45 -32.54 -6.15
N LEU A 488 1.59 -33.01 -7.06
CA LEU A 488 0.14 -33.04 -6.89
C LEU A 488 -0.41 -34.25 -7.66
N SER A 489 -0.56 -35.33 -6.91
CA SER A 489 -1.29 -36.54 -7.25
C SER A 489 -2.65 -36.24 -7.91
N LEU A 490 -2.81 -36.71 -9.15
CA LEU A 490 -4.10 -36.89 -9.83
C LEU A 490 -4.48 -38.38 -9.75
N GLN A 491 -5.55 -38.71 -9.04
CA GLN A 491 -6.33 -39.93 -9.29
C GLN A 491 -7.58 -39.53 -10.07
N GLY A 492 -7.70 -40.12 -11.26
CA GLY A 492 -8.79 -39.90 -12.20
C GLY A 492 -10.02 -40.78 -11.95
N HIS A 493 -10.65 -41.14 -13.08
CA HIS A 493 -11.98 -41.74 -13.30
C HIS A 493 -13.05 -40.66 -13.45
N GLY A 494 -13.86 -40.59 -14.51
CA GLY A 494 -14.11 -41.49 -15.62
C GLY A 494 -15.37 -40.97 -16.32
N ARG A 495 -15.45 -41.15 -17.64
CA ARG A 495 -16.61 -40.76 -18.47
C ARG A 495 -17.86 -41.58 -18.10
N GLY A 496 -19.04 -40.97 -18.22
CA GLY A 496 -20.33 -41.66 -18.28
C GLY A 496 -21.45 -40.74 -18.75
N SER A 497 -22.03 -41.04 -19.91
CA SER A 497 -23.25 -40.46 -20.46
C SER A 497 -24.50 -40.87 -19.66
N ALA A 498 -25.54 -40.03 -19.68
CA ALA A 498 -26.93 -40.34 -20.07
C ALA A 498 -27.98 -39.51 -19.29
N ASP A 499 -28.80 -38.81 -20.08
CA ASP A 499 -30.27 -38.77 -20.03
C ASP A 499 -31.04 -38.09 -18.90
N GLY A 500 -32.21 -37.55 -19.28
CA GLY A 500 -33.31 -37.22 -18.35
C GLY A 500 -33.67 -35.73 -18.26
N GLY A 501 -34.63 -35.31 -19.09
CA GLY A 501 -35.35 -34.05 -18.91
C GLY A 501 -36.38 -34.12 -17.77
N HIS A 502 -36.75 -32.94 -17.27
CA HIS A 502 -38.07 -32.70 -16.70
C HIS A 502 -38.39 -31.21 -16.75
N ASP A 503 -39.45 -30.88 -17.49
CA ASP A 503 -40.23 -29.65 -17.38
C ASP A 503 -40.92 -29.59 -16.01
N ASP A 504 -41.03 -28.40 -15.42
CA ASP A 504 -42.33 -27.83 -15.02
C ASP A 504 -42.21 -26.45 -14.34
N ARG A 505 -42.80 -25.46 -15.03
CA ARG A 505 -43.79 -24.45 -14.56
C ARG A 505 -43.50 -23.49 -13.40
N HIS A 506 -43.73 -22.20 -13.71
CA HIS A 506 -44.74 -21.26 -13.14
C HIS A 506 -44.15 -19.83 -13.19
N SER A 507 -44.53 -18.94 -14.12
CA SER A 507 -45.79 -18.21 -14.31
C SER A 507 -46.00 -17.01 -13.37
N TYR A 508 -46.27 -15.86 -14.03
CA TYR A 508 -46.84 -14.58 -13.59
C TYR A 508 -45.93 -13.45 -13.12
N GLY A 509 -46.06 -12.31 -13.80
CA GLY A 509 -46.06 -11.00 -13.15
C GLY A 509 -45.52 -9.86 -14.00
N ASP A 510 -46.21 -9.51 -15.09
CA ASP A 510 -46.14 -8.19 -15.72
C ASP A 510 -46.87 -7.20 -14.78
N PHE A 511 -46.23 -6.10 -14.38
CA PHE A 511 -46.90 -4.94 -13.80
C PHE A 511 -46.09 -3.67 -14.08
N ASP A 512 -46.76 -2.81 -14.82
CA ASP A 512 -46.50 -1.45 -15.28
C ASP A 512 -45.50 -0.58 -14.47
N ASP A 513 -44.55 -0.05 -15.23
CA ASP A 513 -43.79 1.18 -14.96
C ASP A 513 -44.72 2.39 -15.09
N ASP A 514 -44.95 3.12 -14.00
CA ASP A 514 -45.38 4.52 -14.03
C ASP A 514 -45.12 5.17 -12.65
N GLU A 515 -43.89 5.64 -12.41
CA GLU A 515 -43.63 6.81 -11.53
C GLU A 515 -42.17 7.27 -11.68
N PHE A 516 -41.96 8.28 -12.53
CA PHE A 516 -40.68 8.98 -12.65
C PHE A 516 -40.81 10.32 -11.89
N ASP A 517 -40.55 10.30 -10.59
CA ASP A 517 -40.38 11.51 -9.79
C ASP A 517 -38.89 11.76 -9.48
N ASP A 518 -38.34 12.72 -10.23
CA ASP A 518 -37.36 13.74 -9.89
C ASP A 518 -36.45 13.48 -8.66
N TYR A 519 -35.34 12.77 -8.87
CA TYR A 519 -34.16 12.89 -8.00
C TYR A 519 -33.22 13.96 -8.57
N ASN A 520 -33.36 15.18 -8.04
CA ASN A 520 -32.32 16.19 -8.04
C ASN A 520 -31.09 15.66 -7.27
N THR A 521 -30.25 14.88 -7.95
CA THR A 521 -28.97 14.42 -7.40
C THR A 521 -27.96 15.55 -7.52
N ASN A 522 -27.41 15.98 -6.38
CA ASN A 522 -26.25 16.88 -6.29
C ASN A 522 -25.02 16.18 -6.92
N ALA A 523 -24.98 16.13 -8.24
CA ALA A 523 -23.87 15.60 -9.00
C ALA A 523 -22.69 16.55 -8.89
N THR A 524 -21.65 16.14 -8.17
CA THR A 524 -20.41 16.93 -8.07
C THR A 524 -19.56 16.65 -9.31
N VAL A 525 -19.32 17.67 -10.13
CA VAL A 525 -18.43 17.58 -11.31
C VAL A 525 -16.99 17.44 -10.85
N LEU A 526 -16.37 16.29 -11.14
CA LEU A 526 -14.97 16.02 -10.80
C LEU A 526 -14.01 16.73 -11.75
N CYS A 527 -14.27 16.65 -13.06
CA CYS A 527 -13.47 17.30 -14.10
C CYS A 527 -14.18 17.23 -15.46
N THR A 528 -13.66 18.02 -16.40
CA THR A 528 -13.99 17.93 -17.81
C THR A 528 -12.76 17.46 -18.60
N CYS A 529 -12.98 16.56 -19.55
CA CYS A 529 -11.92 16.00 -20.38
C CYS A 529 -12.37 15.93 -21.85
N GLN A 530 -11.42 16.01 -22.77
CA GLN A 530 -11.69 15.96 -24.20
C GLN A 530 -11.34 14.58 -24.75
N ALA A 531 -12.25 13.99 -25.51
CA ALA A 531 -12.02 12.70 -26.15
C ALA A 531 -10.97 12.83 -27.26
N ILE A 532 -9.96 11.96 -27.24
CA ILE A 532 -8.87 11.91 -28.23
C ILE A 532 -9.01 10.74 -29.22
N TYR A 533 -9.89 9.78 -28.92
CA TYR A 533 -10.18 8.63 -29.77
C TYR A 533 -11.70 8.49 -29.95
N GLU A 534 -12.11 7.92 -31.08
CA GLU A 534 -13.51 7.63 -31.37
C GLU A 534 -13.97 6.35 -30.66
N TYR A 535 -15.16 6.39 -30.08
CA TYR A 535 -15.83 5.23 -29.49
C TYR A 535 -17.28 5.19 -29.96
N GLN A 536 -17.69 4.07 -30.55
CA GLN A 536 -19.07 3.85 -31.00
C GLN A 536 -19.78 2.94 -30.00
N ALA A 537 -20.89 3.42 -29.45
CA ALA A 537 -21.68 2.69 -28.46
C ALA A 537 -22.25 1.40 -29.05
N ASN A 538 -22.13 0.28 -28.33
CA ASN A 538 -22.65 -1.02 -28.74
C ASN A 538 -23.90 -1.44 -27.96
N MET A 539 -24.17 -0.79 -26.82
CA MET A 539 -25.36 -1.01 -26.00
C MET A 539 -26.15 0.28 -25.80
N SER A 540 -27.44 0.17 -25.46
CA SER A 540 -28.37 1.30 -25.36
C SER A 540 -28.09 2.25 -24.18
N ASP A 541 -27.28 1.80 -23.21
CA ASP A 541 -26.83 2.56 -22.05
C ASP A 541 -25.43 3.17 -22.22
N GLU A 542 -24.82 3.02 -23.41
CA GLU A 542 -23.54 3.61 -23.76
C GLU A 542 -23.69 4.86 -24.64
N LEU A 543 -22.78 5.82 -24.49
CA LEU A 543 -22.74 7.03 -25.31
C LEU A 543 -21.69 6.91 -26.42
N THR A 544 -22.05 7.25 -27.66
CA THR A 544 -21.08 7.37 -28.76
C THR A 544 -20.25 8.65 -28.60
N ILE A 545 -18.93 8.52 -28.60
CA ILE A 545 -17.98 9.61 -28.33
C ILE A 545 -17.12 9.85 -29.58
N ARG A 546 -17.06 11.11 -30.04
CA ARG A 546 -16.22 11.52 -31.17
C ARG A 546 -14.96 12.22 -30.68
N PRO A 547 -13.84 12.17 -31.42
CA PRO A 547 -12.66 12.96 -31.11
C PRO A 547 -13.04 14.45 -31.06
N GLY A 548 -12.67 15.12 -29.97
CA GLY A 548 -13.00 16.51 -29.70
C GLY A 548 -14.21 16.72 -28.77
N SER A 549 -15.02 15.70 -28.50
CA SER A 549 -16.14 15.78 -27.56
C SER A 549 -15.68 16.09 -26.13
N VAL A 550 -16.37 16.99 -25.45
CA VAL A 550 -16.12 17.32 -24.03
C VAL A 550 -16.97 16.40 -23.15
N LEU A 551 -16.31 15.60 -22.34
CA LEU A 551 -16.91 14.66 -21.39
C LEU A 551 -16.86 15.28 -19.99
N ILE A 552 -18.00 15.29 -19.30
CA ILE A 552 -18.13 15.79 -17.94
C ILE A 552 -18.24 14.58 -17.02
N ILE A 553 -17.24 14.38 -16.16
CA ILE A 553 -17.24 13.28 -15.20
C ILE A 553 -17.86 13.77 -13.91
N ILE A 554 -19.00 13.18 -13.53
CA ILE A 554 -19.71 13.47 -12.28
C ILE A 554 -19.62 12.28 -11.34
N ILE A 555 -19.59 12.55 -10.03
CA ILE A 555 -19.91 11.54 -9.00
C ILE A 555 -21.35 11.75 -8.57
N ILE A 556 -22.10 10.66 -8.59
CA ILE A 556 -23.40 10.54 -7.94
C ILE A 556 -23.11 9.93 -6.56
N ILE A 557 -23.36 10.68 -5.48
CA ILE A 557 -23.16 10.24 -4.09
C ILE A 557 -24.42 9.53 -3.62
#